data_AF-A0A453ST60-F1
#
_entry.id   AF-A0A453ST60-F1
#
_cell.length_a   1.000
_cell.length_b   1.000
_cell.length_c   1.000
_cell.angle_alpha   90.00
_cell.angle_beta   90.00
_cell.angle_gamma   90.00
#
_symmetry.space_group_name_H-M   'P 1'
#
loop_
_entity.id
_entity.type
_entity.pdbx_description
1 polymer ?
#
loop_
_entity_poly.entity_id
_entity_poly.type
_entity_poly.pdbx_seq_one_letter_code
_entity_poly.pdbx_strand_id
1 'polypeptide(L)'
;MATAASPAPTPSSSSPCPASPAPTSSRSGPSPTPSGWGTSASANSSPRCSSSLWRKRGTRYPRTAFSAKDLISFNPPVMEGLDAQLAKSKHLAKRVDQDMDGFPQAQGPSTNHWFNSKSSKKIPLTAVTSVIDGLKRLYIEKLKPLEVTYKFNDFVSPLLTNSDFDAKPMVMLLGQYSTGKTTFIKHLLKTSYPGAHIGPEPTTDRFVVVMSGPDERTIPGNTLAVQADMPFSGLTTFGTSFLSKFECSQMPHPLLEHITFVDTPGVLSGEKQRTQRSYEFTGVTSWFAAKCDLILLLFDPHKLDISDEFKRVIGSLRGHDDKIRVVLNKADQIDTQQLMRVYGALMWSLGKVLNTPEVSRVYIGSFNDKPVKESAVGPIGKELFEKEQDDLLSDLKDIPKKACDRRINEFVKRARAAKIHAYIIGHLKNQMPTMMGKAKAQQKLIDNLEGEFAKVQREHHLPAGDFPYVEHFREALGGYSIDRFEKVKPKMIQAVDDMLGYDIPELLK
;
A
#
# COMPACT_ATOMS: atom_id res chain seq x y z
N MET A 1 65.93 43.55 24.45
CA MET A 1 65.06 44.47 23.68
C MET A 1 63.61 44.05 23.87
N ALA A 2 62.66 44.99 23.71
CA ALA A 2 61.21 44.83 23.42
C ALA A 2 60.54 43.45 23.72
N THR A 3 59.65 43.30 24.72
CA THR A 3 58.20 43.69 24.77
C THR A 3 57.31 42.97 23.73
N ALA A 4 56.07 42.52 24.02
CA ALA A 4 55.28 42.36 25.27
C ALA A 4 54.11 41.36 24.98
N ALA A 5 53.19 41.12 25.93
CA ALA A 5 52.25 39.98 25.87
C ALA A 5 50.74 40.31 25.90
N SER A 6 49.94 39.46 25.22
CA SER A 6 48.51 39.16 25.49
C SER A 6 47.49 40.32 25.26
N PRO A 7 46.13 40.10 25.33
CA PRO A 7 45.36 38.89 25.68
C PRO A 7 44.24 38.50 24.67
N ALA A 8 43.35 37.59 25.08
CA ALA A 8 42.20 37.06 24.34
C ALA A 8 40.87 37.84 24.55
N PRO A 9 39.82 37.64 23.73
CA PRO A 9 38.54 38.35 23.85
C PRO A 9 37.49 37.64 24.75
N THR A 10 36.67 38.44 25.42
CA THR A 10 35.45 38.06 26.18
C THR A 10 34.30 39.03 25.87
N PRO A 11 33.02 38.67 26.09
CA PRO A 11 31.90 39.27 25.34
C PRO A 11 31.45 40.66 25.83
N SER A 12 30.88 41.44 24.89
CA SER A 12 30.28 42.76 25.12
C SER A 12 28.89 42.69 25.74
N SER A 13 28.56 43.69 26.56
CA SER A 13 27.33 43.78 27.37
C SER A 13 26.13 44.44 26.66
N SER A 14 24.96 44.32 27.30
CA SER A 14 23.65 44.81 26.88
C SER A 14 23.43 46.32 27.02
N SER A 15 22.56 46.88 26.16
CA SER A 15 21.83 48.14 26.38
C SER A 15 20.53 48.19 25.53
N PRO A 16 19.53 49.02 25.88
CA PRO A 16 18.11 48.71 25.60
C PRO A 16 17.51 49.35 24.35
N CYS A 17 16.34 48.82 23.95
CA CYS A 17 15.51 49.36 22.86
C CYS A 17 14.66 50.58 23.31
N PRO A 18 14.46 51.59 22.44
CA PRO A 18 13.40 52.59 22.60
C PRO A 18 12.03 52.06 22.17
N ALA A 19 10.94 52.74 22.54
CA ALA A 19 9.57 52.34 22.27
C ALA A 19 8.74 53.44 21.56
N SER A 20 7.51 53.07 21.14
CA SER A 20 6.46 53.89 20.48
C SER A 20 6.49 53.93 18.94
N PRO A 21 5.36 54.24 18.26
CA PRO A 21 3.98 54.37 18.73
C PRO A 21 2.98 53.41 18.04
N ALA A 22 1.71 53.43 18.46
CA ALA A 22 0.59 52.74 17.80
C ALA A 22 -0.38 53.74 17.13
N PRO A 23 -1.09 53.38 16.04
CA PRO A 23 -2.09 54.24 15.38
C PRO A 23 -3.56 53.89 15.74
N THR A 24 -4.41 54.92 15.73
CA THR A 24 -5.88 54.92 15.85
C THR A 24 -6.53 55.35 14.51
N SER A 25 -7.79 55.09 14.17
CA SER A 25 -8.90 54.22 14.66
C SER A 25 -9.91 54.10 13.46
N SER A 26 -11.20 53.72 13.50
CA SER A 26 -12.26 53.46 14.50
C SER A 26 -13.40 52.65 13.82
N ARG A 27 -14.65 52.71 14.34
CA ARG A 27 -15.94 52.17 13.82
C ARG A 27 -16.14 50.64 13.92
N SER A 28 -17.34 50.13 14.24
CA SER A 28 -18.57 50.80 14.73
C SER A 28 -19.65 49.81 15.22
N GLY A 29 -20.41 50.19 16.25
CA GLY A 29 -21.80 49.72 16.48
C GLY A 29 -21.99 48.55 17.46
N PRO A 30 -22.81 48.70 18.52
CA PRO A 30 -23.17 47.61 19.44
C PRO A 30 -24.47 46.87 19.03
N SER A 31 -24.59 45.59 19.39
CA SER A 31 -25.80 44.77 19.25
C SER A 31 -26.63 44.75 20.55
N PRO A 32 -27.95 45.01 20.52
CA PRO A 32 -28.80 44.95 21.72
C PRO A 32 -29.28 43.52 22.04
N THR A 33 -29.45 43.24 23.33
CA THR A 33 -30.25 42.10 23.83
C THR A 33 -31.75 42.43 23.80
N PRO A 34 -32.60 41.40 23.70
CA PRO A 34 -33.84 41.40 24.47
C PRO A 34 -34.06 40.09 25.23
N SER A 35 -34.55 40.20 26.47
CA SER A 35 -35.07 39.10 27.29
C SER A 35 -36.60 39.20 27.38
N GLY A 36 -37.34 38.09 27.22
CA GLY A 36 -38.79 38.15 27.45
C GLY A 36 -39.65 36.97 27.01
N TRP A 37 -39.80 35.97 27.89
CA TRP A 37 -41.04 35.21 28.19
C TRP A 37 -41.74 34.40 27.06
N GLY A 38 -42.46 33.32 27.45
CA GLY A 38 -43.41 32.62 26.57
C GLY A 38 -43.43 31.10 26.69
N THR A 39 -44.26 30.55 27.57
CA THR A 39 -44.51 29.10 27.68
C THR A 39 -45.66 28.63 26.77
N SER A 40 -45.46 27.53 26.01
CA SER A 40 -46.55 26.66 25.55
C SER A 40 -46.02 25.26 25.24
N ALA A 41 -46.90 24.25 25.15
CA ALA A 41 -46.50 22.85 25.01
C ALA A 41 -47.41 22.04 24.06
N SER A 42 -46.79 21.38 23.08
CA SER A 42 -47.24 20.16 22.40
C SER A 42 -45.98 19.47 21.84
N ALA A 43 -45.70 18.17 21.97
CA ALA A 43 -46.48 16.93 21.98
C ALA A 43 -46.57 16.27 20.57
N ASN A 44 -45.85 15.15 20.43
CA ASN A 44 -45.86 14.17 19.31
C ASN A 44 -45.33 14.66 17.94
N SER A 45 -44.68 13.83 17.11
CA SER A 45 -44.21 12.43 17.31
C SER A 45 -43.06 12.06 16.36
N SER A 46 -42.24 11.08 16.74
CA SER A 46 -41.34 10.34 15.84
C SER A 46 -41.08 8.94 16.42
N PRO A 47 -41.16 7.85 15.62
CA PRO A 47 -41.19 6.48 16.15
C PRO A 47 -39.80 5.92 16.50
N ARG A 48 -39.75 5.06 17.52
CA ARG A 48 -38.60 4.20 17.84
C ARG A 48 -38.86 2.75 17.40
N CYS A 49 -37.93 2.18 16.65
CA CYS A 49 -37.67 0.73 16.57
C CYS A 49 -36.25 0.52 15.98
N SER A 50 -35.47 -0.50 16.36
CA SER A 50 -35.51 -1.30 17.59
C SER A 50 -34.12 -1.91 17.80
N SER A 51 -33.65 -2.03 19.05
CA SER A 51 -32.31 -2.58 19.36
C SER A 51 -32.36 -3.57 20.52
N SER A 52 -32.43 -4.86 20.21
CA SER A 52 -32.27 -5.96 21.16
C SER A 52 -31.88 -7.25 20.42
N LEU A 53 -31.42 -8.27 21.16
CA LEU A 53 -30.60 -9.40 20.69
C LEU A 53 -29.19 -8.90 20.26
N TRP A 54 -28.08 -9.32 20.87
CA TRP A 54 -27.84 -10.49 21.72
C TRP A 54 -27.27 -10.11 23.10
N ARG A 55 -27.65 -10.86 24.15
CA ARG A 55 -27.12 -10.69 25.52
C ARG A 55 -26.46 -11.99 26.02
N LYS A 56 -25.16 -11.90 26.30
CA LYS A 56 -24.35 -12.74 27.20
C LYS A 56 -24.58 -14.27 27.16
N ARG A 57 -23.60 -14.99 26.62
CA ARG A 57 -22.98 -16.12 27.35
C ARG A 57 -21.54 -15.74 27.66
N GLY A 58 -21.11 -15.95 28.90
CA GLY A 58 -19.75 -15.65 29.34
C GLY A 58 -19.03 -16.94 29.71
N THR A 59 -18.02 -17.32 28.94
CA THR A 59 -17.10 -18.41 29.25
C THR A 59 -15.78 -17.83 29.77
N ARG A 60 -15.42 -18.20 31.01
CA ARG A 60 -14.08 -17.91 31.56
C ARG A 60 -13.10 -18.95 31.01
N TYR A 61 -12.11 -18.50 30.26
CA TYR A 61 -10.90 -19.29 29.99
C TYR A 61 -9.83 -18.94 31.04
N PRO A 62 -9.05 -19.93 31.52
CA PRO A 62 -7.93 -19.66 32.44
C PRO A 62 -6.79 -18.94 31.72
N ARG A 63 -6.06 -18.08 32.43
CA ARG A 63 -4.79 -17.54 31.94
C ARG A 63 -3.69 -18.60 32.08
N THR A 64 -3.03 -18.93 30.98
CA THR A 64 -1.72 -19.60 30.96
C THR A 64 -0.76 -18.73 30.17
N ALA A 65 0.42 -18.43 30.72
CA ALA A 65 1.47 -17.74 29.98
C ALA A 65 2.04 -18.72 28.93
N PHE A 66 2.04 -18.31 27.66
CA PHE A 66 2.56 -19.15 26.57
C PHE A 66 4.08 -19.27 26.64
N SER A 67 4.60 -20.43 26.25
CA SER A 67 6.02 -20.75 26.29
C SER A 67 6.59 -20.91 24.89
N ALA A 68 7.91 -20.81 24.73
CA ALA A 68 8.58 -20.91 23.44
C ALA A 68 8.39 -22.28 22.73
N LYS A 69 7.79 -23.28 23.40
CA LYS A 69 7.42 -24.57 22.81
C LYS A 69 6.17 -24.50 21.92
N ASP A 70 5.27 -23.56 22.18
CA ASP A 70 4.00 -23.40 21.45
C ASP A 70 4.19 -22.83 20.03
N LEU A 71 5.43 -22.44 19.69
CA LEU A 71 5.84 -21.94 18.37
C LEU A 71 6.30 -23.04 17.39
N ILE A 72 6.38 -24.31 17.84
CA ILE A 72 7.05 -25.39 17.08
C ILE A 72 6.08 -26.50 16.63
N SER A 73 4.85 -26.56 17.17
CA SER A 73 3.90 -27.65 16.91
C SER A 73 3.11 -27.53 15.60
N PHE A 74 3.80 -27.58 14.45
CA PHE A 74 3.19 -27.75 13.13
C PHE A 74 3.88 -28.86 12.32
N ASN A 75 3.47 -30.11 12.54
CA ASN A 75 3.74 -31.19 11.59
C ASN A 75 2.59 -31.24 10.56
N PRO A 76 2.85 -31.10 9.24
CA PRO A 76 1.84 -31.36 8.22
C PRO A 76 1.53 -32.88 8.14
N PRO A 77 0.36 -33.28 7.63
CA PRO A 77 0.06 -34.69 7.38
C PRO A 77 0.98 -35.26 6.29
N VAL A 78 1.63 -36.38 6.59
CA VAL A 78 2.50 -37.09 5.63
C VAL A 78 1.63 -37.76 4.57
N MET A 79 1.78 -37.36 3.30
CA MET A 79 1.10 -38.00 2.17
C MET A 79 1.95 -39.13 1.59
N GLU A 80 1.82 -40.34 2.14
CA GLU A 80 2.30 -41.54 1.46
C GLU A 80 1.50 -41.79 0.16
N GLY A 81 2.18 -42.22 -0.91
CA GLY A 81 1.56 -42.70 -2.15
C GLY A 81 1.70 -41.83 -3.39
N LEU A 82 2.24 -40.60 -3.29
CA LEU A 82 2.44 -39.74 -4.47
C LEU A 82 3.44 -40.34 -5.47
N ASP A 83 4.51 -40.97 -4.97
CA ASP A 83 5.54 -41.65 -5.78
C ASP A 83 4.97 -42.81 -6.62
N ALA A 84 3.97 -43.51 -6.09
CA ALA A 84 3.29 -44.60 -6.78
C ALA A 84 2.45 -44.12 -7.98
N GLN A 85 2.06 -42.84 -8.02
CA GLN A 85 1.44 -42.23 -9.20
C GLN A 85 2.48 -41.67 -10.18
N LEU A 86 3.56 -41.06 -9.68
CA LEU A 86 4.69 -40.59 -10.49
C LEU A 86 5.44 -41.72 -11.24
N ALA A 87 5.44 -42.93 -10.68
CA ALA A 87 5.95 -44.12 -11.37
C ALA A 87 5.08 -44.53 -12.58
N LYS A 88 3.75 -44.37 -12.48
CA LYS A 88 2.81 -44.76 -13.55
C LYS A 88 2.82 -43.79 -14.74
N SER A 89 2.94 -42.48 -14.49
CA SER A 89 3.00 -41.50 -15.58
C SER A 89 4.27 -41.62 -16.44
N LYS A 90 5.42 -41.92 -15.82
CA LYS A 90 6.69 -42.18 -16.55
C LYS A 90 6.63 -43.39 -17.49
N HIS A 91 5.77 -44.37 -17.23
CA HIS A 91 5.58 -45.53 -18.12
C HIS A 91 4.72 -45.23 -19.35
N LEU A 92 3.85 -44.22 -19.31
CA LEU A 92 3.03 -43.82 -20.48
C LEU A 92 3.82 -42.98 -21.47
N ALA A 93 4.69 -42.09 -20.98
CA ALA A 93 5.49 -41.19 -21.81
C ALA A 93 6.58 -41.89 -22.64
N LYS A 94 6.90 -43.16 -22.35
CA LYS A 94 8.04 -43.89 -22.94
C LYS A 94 7.64 -44.87 -24.07
N ARG A 95 6.57 -44.55 -24.81
CA ARG A 95 5.92 -45.47 -25.77
C ARG A 95 5.49 -44.84 -27.11
N VAL A 96 5.91 -43.62 -27.42
CA VAL A 96 5.42 -42.85 -28.58
C VAL A 96 6.51 -42.51 -29.61
N ASP A 97 7.77 -42.37 -29.22
CA ASP A 97 8.88 -42.08 -30.14
C ASP A 97 9.86 -43.26 -30.24
N GLN A 98 9.70 -44.07 -31.28
CA GLN A 98 10.74 -44.98 -31.78
C GLN A 98 10.42 -45.41 -33.23
N ASP A 99 10.80 -44.59 -34.22
CA ASP A 99 11.12 -45.06 -35.58
C ASP A 99 11.78 -43.95 -36.45
N MET A 100 12.62 -44.38 -37.40
CA MET A 100 13.27 -43.66 -38.52
C MET A 100 14.37 -42.61 -38.23
N ASP A 101 15.57 -42.91 -38.74
CA ASP A 101 16.74 -42.02 -38.87
C ASP A 101 16.67 -41.08 -40.10
N GLY A 102 17.40 -39.96 -40.07
CA GLY A 102 17.66 -39.17 -41.28
C GLY A 102 18.25 -37.76 -41.07
N PHE A 103 19.52 -37.58 -41.43
CA PHE A 103 20.18 -36.27 -41.68
C PHE A 103 20.74 -36.27 -43.13
N PRO A 104 21.09 -35.11 -43.74
CA PRO A 104 20.90 -33.72 -43.31
C PRO A 104 20.21 -32.83 -44.38
N GLN A 105 19.96 -31.55 -44.08
CA GLN A 105 20.51 -30.37 -44.81
C GLN A 105 19.80 -29.07 -44.35
N ALA A 106 20.48 -27.92 -44.45
CA ALA A 106 19.96 -26.63 -43.99
C ALA A 106 19.24 -25.83 -45.09
N GLN A 107 18.02 -25.38 -44.79
CA GLN A 107 17.34 -24.24 -45.42
C GLN A 107 16.54 -23.48 -44.36
N GLY A 108 16.55 -22.14 -44.39
CA GLY A 108 15.48 -21.35 -43.76
C GLY A 108 14.20 -21.43 -44.62
N PRO A 109 13.01 -21.09 -44.09
CA PRO A 109 12.54 -19.71 -44.37
C PRO A 109 11.48 -19.16 -43.38
N SER A 110 10.94 -17.99 -43.77
CA SER A 110 9.55 -17.55 -43.57
C SER A 110 9.08 -17.06 -42.20
N THR A 111 8.67 -15.78 -42.20
CA THR A 111 7.62 -15.22 -41.35
C THR A 111 6.36 -16.09 -41.34
N ASN A 112 5.83 -16.41 -40.16
CA ASN A 112 4.56 -17.14 -40.02
C ASN A 112 3.54 -16.37 -39.18
N HIS A 113 2.30 -16.30 -39.67
CA HIS A 113 1.20 -15.59 -39.02
C HIS A 113 0.69 -16.32 -37.77
N TRP A 114 0.91 -15.77 -36.58
CA TRP A 114 0.31 -16.30 -35.34
C TRP A 114 -1.11 -15.76 -35.08
N PHE A 115 -2.03 -16.05 -36.00
CA PHE A 115 -3.48 -15.97 -35.76
C PHE A 115 -4.12 -17.28 -36.21
N ASN A 116 -4.14 -18.27 -35.32
CA ASN A 116 -4.92 -19.49 -35.51
C ASN A 116 -5.72 -19.79 -34.24
N SER A 117 -7.02 -19.49 -34.28
CA SER A 117 -7.93 -19.58 -33.14
C SER A 117 -8.38 -21.02 -32.87
N LYS A 118 -7.55 -21.79 -32.17
CA LYS A 118 -8.01 -23.02 -31.51
C LYS A 118 -8.81 -22.66 -30.26
N SER A 119 -10.00 -23.24 -30.11
CA SER A 119 -10.93 -22.89 -29.04
C SER A 119 -10.35 -23.22 -27.66
N SER A 120 -10.34 -22.24 -26.76
CA SER A 120 -10.08 -22.46 -25.35
C SER A 120 -11.21 -23.32 -24.77
N LYS A 121 -10.92 -24.59 -24.51
CA LYS A 121 -11.76 -25.42 -23.65
C LYS A 121 -11.75 -24.76 -22.27
N LYS A 122 -12.86 -24.10 -21.89
CA LYS A 122 -13.00 -23.46 -20.58
C LYS A 122 -12.70 -24.50 -19.49
N ILE A 123 -11.66 -24.24 -18.70
CA ILE A 123 -11.35 -25.04 -17.52
C ILE A 123 -12.47 -24.77 -16.49
N PRO A 124 -13.17 -25.79 -15.95
CA PRO A 124 -14.21 -25.59 -14.95
C PRO A 124 -13.70 -24.86 -13.71
N LEU A 125 -14.57 -24.09 -13.02
CA LEU A 125 -14.22 -23.52 -11.70
C LEU A 125 -13.80 -24.62 -10.70
N THR A 126 -14.39 -25.82 -10.81
CA THR A 126 -14.09 -26.99 -9.97
C THR A 126 -12.69 -27.59 -10.15
N ALA A 127 -11.88 -27.08 -11.08
CA ALA A 127 -10.48 -27.47 -11.26
C ALA A 127 -9.49 -26.43 -10.68
N VAL A 128 -9.99 -25.43 -9.97
CA VAL A 128 -9.20 -24.36 -9.33
C VAL A 128 -8.72 -24.83 -7.94
N THR A 129 -7.40 -24.83 -7.71
CA THR A 129 -6.76 -25.28 -6.47
C THR A 129 -6.79 -24.28 -5.32
N SER A 130 -6.94 -22.98 -5.61
CA SER A 130 -7.03 -21.92 -4.61
C SER A 130 -7.81 -20.71 -5.13
N VAL A 131 -8.35 -19.90 -4.22
CA VAL A 131 -9.02 -18.62 -4.57
C VAL A 131 -8.08 -17.73 -5.40
N ILE A 132 -6.78 -17.73 -5.12
CA ILE A 132 -5.77 -16.95 -5.85
C ILE A 132 -5.64 -17.43 -7.31
N ASP A 133 -5.58 -18.75 -7.56
CA ASP A 133 -5.58 -19.32 -8.91
C ASP A 133 -6.86 -18.94 -9.67
N GLY A 134 -8.00 -18.91 -8.97
CA GLY A 134 -9.28 -18.47 -9.51
C GLY A 134 -9.25 -17.02 -9.97
N LEU A 135 -8.83 -16.09 -9.10
CA LEU A 135 -8.70 -14.66 -9.42
C LEU A 135 -7.71 -14.43 -10.57
N LYS A 136 -6.58 -15.14 -10.57
CA LYS A 136 -5.53 -15.10 -11.61
C LYS A 136 -6.07 -15.52 -12.98
N ARG A 137 -6.86 -16.60 -13.04
CA ARG A 137 -7.55 -17.03 -14.26
C ARG A 137 -8.61 -16.02 -14.71
N LEU A 138 -9.46 -15.52 -13.79
CA LEU A 138 -10.48 -14.51 -14.09
C LEU A 138 -9.86 -13.20 -14.61
N TYR A 139 -8.70 -12.81 -14.07
CA TYR A 139 -7.93 -11.69 -14.60
C TYR A 139 -7.55 -11.91 -16.06
N ILE A 140 -6.90 -13.04 -16.37
CA ILE A 140 -6.39 -13.34 -17.71
C ILE A 140 -7.53 -13.49 -18.73
N GLU A 141 -8.61 -14.17 -18.37
CA GLU A 141 -9.73 -14.47 -19.28
C GLU A 141 -10.69 -13.30 -19.50
N LYS A 142 -10.95 -12.47 -18.47
CA LYS A 142 -12.05 -11.49 -18.50
C LYS A 142 -11.62 -10.03 -18.30
N LEU A 143 -10.77 -9.73 -17.32
CA LEU A 143 -10.42 -8.34 -16.99
C LEU A 143 -9.26 -7.77 -17.84
N LYS A 144 -8.16 -8.53 -17.99
CA LYS A 144 -6.97 -8.13 -18.75
C LYS A 144 -7.26 -7.74 -20.22
N PRO A 145 -8.17 -8.42 -20.95
CA PRO A 145 -8.56 -7.98 -22.30
C PRO A 145 -9.18 -6.59 -22.32
N LEU A 146 -9.99 -6.23 -21.31
CA LEU A 146 -10.58 -4.91 -21.16
C LEU A 146 -9.51 -3.85 -20.87
N GLU A 147 -8.63 -4.13 -19.91
CA GLU A 147 -7.52 -3.23 -19.53
C GLU A 147 -6.62 -2.89 -20.73
N VAL A 148 -6.23 -3.89 -21.52
CA VAL A 148 -5.40 -3.71 -22.72
C VAL A 148 -6.14 -2.94 -23.82
N THR A 149 -7.42 -3.28 -24.07
CA THR A 149 -8.20 -2.65 -25.16
C THR A 149 -8.45 -1.17 -24.93
N TYR A 150 -8.62 -0.75 -23.66
CA TYR A 150 -8.88 0.64 -23.30
C TYR A 150 -7.68 1.34 -22.65
N LYS A 151 -6.47 0.75 -22.71
CA LYS A 151 -5.20 1.36 -22.24
C LYS A 151 -5.19 1.71 -20.74
N PHE A 152 -5.84 0.91 -19.89
CA PHE A 152 -5.93 1.14 -18.44
C PHE A 152 -4.55 1.27 -17.76
N ASN A 153 -3.54 0.58 -18.30
CA ASN A 153 -2.15 0.64 -17.83
C ASN A 153 -1.46 1.98 -18.10
N ASP A 154 -1.95 2.79 -19.03
CA ASP A 154 -1.39 4.08 -19.41
C ASP A 154 -2.03 5.25 -18.62
N PHE A 155 -3.09 4.99 -17.84
CA PHE A 155 -3.92 5.99 -17.15
C PHE A 155 -4.11 5.75 -15.65
N VAL A 156 -4.10 4.49 -15.19
CA VAL A 156 -4.50 4.14 -13.82
C VAL A 156 -3.48 3.25 -13.11
N SER A 157 -3.18 2.06 -13.63
CA SER A 157 -2.19 1.16 -13.01
C SER A 157 -1.69 0.06 -13.96
N PRO A 158 -0.40 -0.33 -13.91
CA PRO A 158 0.16 -1.39 -14.75
C PRO A 158 -0.65 -2.69 -14.72
N LEU A 159 -0.57 -3.47 -15.81
CA LEU A 159 -1.18 -4.80 -15.91
C LEU A 159 -0.61 -5.73 -14.83
N LEU A 160 -1.46 -6.59 -14.25
CA LEU A 160 -1.01 -7.56 -13.26
C LEU A 160 -0.21 -8.70 -13.93
N THR A 161 0.85 -9.10 -13.25
CA THR A 161 1.71 -10.23 -13.58
C THR A 161 1.34 -11.45 -12.75
N ASN A 162 1.86 -12.64 -13.08
CA ASN A 162 1.60 -13.83 -12.25
C ASN A 162 2.14 -13.66 -10.83
N SER A 163 3.34 -13.09 -10.68
CA SER A 163 3.96 -12.84 -9.38
C SER A 163 3.21 -11.82 -8.52
N ASP A 164 2.33 -10.98 -9.07
CA ASP A 164 1.42 -10.14 -8.28
C ASP A 164 0.32 -10.93 -7.56
N PHE A 165 -0.17 -12.02 -8.16
CA PHE A 165 -1.12 -12.93 -7.51
C PHE A 165 -0.40 -13.86 -6.52
N ASP A 166 0.78 -14.34 -6.92
CA ASP A 166 1.57 -15.34 -6.19
C ASP A 166 2.42 -14.73 -5.05
N ALA A 167 2.53 -13.40 -4.98
CA ALA A 167 3.29 -12.67 -3.96
C ALA A 167 2.84 -13.03 -2.53
N LYS A 168 3.77 -13.01 -1.59
CA LYS A 168 3.45 -13.06 -0.15
C LYS A 168 2.86 -11.71 0.32
N PRO A 169 2.03 -11.69 1.37
CA PRO A 169 1.54 -10.45 1.97
C PRO A 169 2.68 -9.52 2.39
N MET A 170 2.55 -8.23 2.15
CA MET A 170 3.64 -7.26 2.36
C MET A 170 3.36 -6.26 3.48
N VAL A 171 4.35 -6.04 4.33
CA VAL A 171 4.34 -5.10 5.47
C VAL A 171 5.39 -4.01 5.24
N MET A 172 4.95 -2.81 4.86
CA MET A 172 5.85 -1.66 4.68
C MET A 172 6.04 -0.93 6.02
N LEU A 173 7.30 -0.68 6.39
CA LEU A 173 7.65 0.18 7.50
C LEU A 173 8.03 1.55 6.97
N LEU A 174 7.33 2.59 7.42
CA LEU A 174 7.55 3.97 6.98
C LEU A 174 7.68 4.90 8.20
N GLY A 175 8.54 5.90 8.10
CA GLY A 175 8.76 6.86 9.18
C GLY A 175 10.03 7.68 9.00
N GLN A 176 10.19 8.73 9.81
CA GLN A 176 11.32 9.65 9.73
C GLN A 176 12.67 8.99 10.07
N TYR A 177 13.73 9.79 10.01
CA TYR A 177 15.06 9.29 10.38
C TYR A 177 15.15 8.84 11.85
N SER A 178 15.90 7.77 12.10
CA SER A 178 16.13 7.17 13.43
C SER A 178 14.89 6.60 14.18
N THR A 179 13.69 6.54 13.58
CA THR A 179 12.48 5.99 14.27
C THR A 179 12.53 4.47 14.54
N GLY A 180 13.57 3.78 14.03
CA GLY A 180 13.88 2.40 14.40
C GLY A 180 13.24 1.31 13.54
N LYS A 181 12.91 1.59 12.27
CA LYS A 181 12.32 0.62 11.32
C LYS A 181 13.15 -0.67 11.17
N THR A 182 14.41 -0.55 10.77
CA THR A 182 15.39 -1.65 10.70
C THR A 182 15.49 -2.43 12.02
N THR A 183 15.49 -1.72 13.15
CA THR A 183 15.52 -2.31 14.51
C THR A 183 14.24 -3.09 14.82
N PHE A 184 13.08 -2.58 14.41
CA PHE A 184 11.78 -3.22 14.57
C PHE A 184 11.70 -4.52 13.75
N ILE A 185 12.17 -4.53 12.50
CA ILE A 185 12.25 -5.76 11.67
C ILE A 185 13.17 -6.77 12.35
N LYS A 186 14.39 -6.36 12.76
CA LYS A 186 15.29 -7.22 13.54
C LYS A 186 14.60 -7.78 14.79
N HIS A 187 13.85 -6.95 15.51
CA HIS A 187 13.16 -7.36 16.73
C HIS A 187 12.00 -8.35 16.47
N LEU A 188 11.35 -8.29 15.31
CA LEU A 188 10.35 -9.30 14.90
C LEU A 188 11.00 -10.61 14.46
N LEU A 189 12.11 -10.56 13.71
CA LEU A 189 12.85 -11.73 13.24
C LEU A 189 13.72 -12.37 14.34
N LYS A 190 13.99 -11.66 15.45
CA LYS A 190 14.99 -12.02 16.49
C LYS A 190 16.42 -12.22 15.97
N THR A 191 16.68 -11.86 14.71
CA THR A 191 17.96 -11.88 14.03
C THR A 191 18.08 -10.69 13.07
N SER A 192 19.30 -10.39 12.63
CA SER A 192 19.53 -9.39 11.59
C SER A 192 19.36 -10.01 10.21
N TYR A 193 18.87 -9.23 9.23
CA TYR A 193 18.85 -9.64 7.83
C TYR A 193 20.10 -9.15 7.09
N PRO A 194 20.55 -9.83 6.01
CA PRO A 194 21.65 -9.37 5.17
C PRO A 194 21.46 -7.94 4.66
N GLY A 195 22.50 -7.10 4.73
CA GLY A 195 22.43 -5.69 4.32
C GLY A 195 21.84 -4.72 5.37
N ALA A 196 21.30 -5.19 6.49
CA ALA A 196 20.78 -4.32 7.55
C ALA A 196 21.90 -3.48 8.21
N HIS A 197 21.77 -2.15 8.19
CA HIS A 197 22.71 -1.25 8.85
C HIS A 197 22.00 -0.30 9.83
N ILE A 198 22.22 -0.52 11.13
CA ILE A 198 21.59 0.21 12.23
C ILE A 198 22.60 1.17 12.85
N GLY A 199 22.40 2.48 12.70
CA GLY A 199 23.25 3.52 13.30
C GLY A 199 22.50 4.83 13.60
N PRO A 200 23.15 5.77 14.31
CA PRO A 200 22.56 7.06 14.68
C PRO A 200 22.53 8.05 13.51
N GLU A 201 23.50 7.98 12.62
CA GLU A 201 23.59 8.71 11.35
C GLU A 201 22.68 8.10 10.26
N PRO A 202 22.45 8.76 9.11
CA PRO A 202 21.71 8.22 7.96
C PRO A 202 22.25 6.91 7.35
N THR A 203 21.94 5.76 7.98
CA THR A 203 22.44 4.44 7.58
C THR A 203 21.58 3.73 6.52
N THR A 204 20.26 3.94 6.52
CA THR A 204 19.34 3.31 5.54
C THR A 204 18.98 4.31 4.45
N ASP A 205 19.71 4.27 3.34
CA ASP A 205 19.47 5.08 2.14
C ASP A 205 18.70 4.32 1.02
N ARG A 206 18.42 3.03 1.26
CA ARG A 206 17.81 2.07 0.34
C ARG A 206 16.41 1.64 0.76
N PHE A 207 15.57 1.32 -0.22
CA PHE A 207 14.41 0.47 0.00
C PHE A 207 14.89 -0.98 0.03
N VAL A 208 14.66 -1.68 1.14
CA VAL A 208 15.08 -3.08 1.31
C VAL A 208 13.87 -3.96 1.53
N VAL A 209 13.61 -4.86 0.58
CA VAL A 209 12.59 -5.91 0.73
C VAL A 209 13.22 -7.10 1.45
N VAL A 210 12.72 -7.46 2.63
CA VAL A 210 13.20 -8.60 3.41
C VAL A 210 12.22 -9.76 3.25
N MET A 211 12.67 -10.88 2.68
CA MET A 211 11.84 -12.03 2.32
C MET A 211 12.54 -13.38 2.55
N SER A 212 11.76 -14.45 2.47
CA SER A 212 12.28 -15.82 2.55
C SER A 212 13.07 -16.17 1.28
N GLY A 213 14.22 -16.80 1.48
CA GLY A 213 15.00 -17.48 0.44
C GLY A 213 15.78 -18.66 1.06
N PRO A 214 16.42 -19.49 0.23
CA PRO A 214 17.20 -20.64 0.73
C PRO A 214 18.47 -20.21 1.47
N ASP A 215 19.13 -19.16 0.99
CA ASP A 215 20.42 -18.67 1.47
C ASP A 215 20.31 -17.23 1.99
N GLU A 216 21.20 -16.86 2.93
CA GLU A 216 21.40 -15.46 3.32
C GLU A 216 22.16 -14.68 2.23
N ARG A 217 21.46 -13.79 1.52
CA ARG A 217 22.05 -12.98 0.43
C ARG A 217 21.31 -11.68 0.19
N THR A 218 22.01 -10.70 -0.39
CA THR A 218 21.39 -9.49 -0.96
C THR A 218 21.36 -9.56 -2.48
N ILE A 219 20.29 -9.02 -3.09
CA ILE A 219 20.08 -8.96 -4.54
C ILE A 219 19.85 -7.50 -4.95
N PRO A 220 20.66 -6.93 -5.87
CA PRO A 220 20.50 -5.55 -6.32
C PRO A 220 19.17 -5.29 -7.06
N GLY A 221 18.63 -4.07 -6.92
CA GLY A 221 17.38 -3.63 -7.55
C GLY A 221 17.30 -3.84 -9.06
N ASN A 222 18.40 -3.61 -9.77
CA ASN A 222 18.50 -3.84 -11.22
C ASN A 222 18.25 -5.31 -11.61
N THR A 223 18.61 -6.28 -10.76
CA THR A 223 18.39 -7.72 -10.99
C THR A 223 16.95 -8.11 -10.64
N LEU A 224 16.41 -7.58 -9.54
CA LEU A 224 15.01 -7.82 -9.12
C LEU A 224 14.00 -7.28 -10.13
N ALA A 225 14.31 -6.15 -10.76
CA ALA A 225 13.45 -5.50 -11.74
C ALA A 225 13.29 -6.28 -13.05
N VAL A 226 14.11 -7.31 -13.30
CA VAL A 226 14.00 -8.22 -14.47
C VAL A 226 13.60 -9.65 -14.09
N GLN A 227 13.48 -9.97 -12.80
CA GLN A 227 13.03 -11.28 -12.32
C GLN A 227 11.51 -11.43 -12.45
N ALA A 228 11.07 -12.27 -13.38
CA ALA A 228 9.65 -12.48 -13.68
C ALA A 228 8.88 -13.28 -12.59
N ASP A 229 9.61 -14.01 -11.75
CA ASP A 229 9.16 -14.68 -10.53
C ASP A 229 8.88 -13.70 -9.37
N MET A 230 9.42 -12.48 -9.45
CA MET A 230 9.30 -11.45 -8.41
C MET A 230 8.26 -10.38 -8.77
N PRO A 231 7.49 -9.84 -7.79
CA PRO A 231 6.48 -8.80 -8.04
C PRO A 231 7.06 -7.37 -8.25
N PHE A 232 8.38 -7.25 -8.47
CA PHE A 232 9.11 -5.97 -8.48
C PHE A 232 9.44 -5.43 -9.88
N SER A 233 9.10 -6.15 -10.94
CA SER A 233 9.30 -5.70 -12.34
C SER A 233 8.67 -4.33 -12.64
N GLY A 234 7.56 -4.01 -11.99
CA GLY A 234 6.90 -2.70 -12.06
C GLY A 234 7.67 -1.53 -11.44
N LEU A 235 8.82 -1.75 -10.78
CA LEU A 235 9.71 -0.68 -10.29
C LEU A 235 10.69 -0.16 -11.35
N THR A 236 10.75 -0.80 -12.52
CA THR A 236 11.52 -0.31 -13.69
C THR A 236 11.15 1.11 -14.11
N THR A 237 9.91 1.54 -13.87
CA THR A 237 9.39 2.87 -14.21
C THR A 237 10.13 4.01 -13.48
N PHE A 238 10.67 3.76 -12.29
CA PHE A 238 11.44 4.75 -11.51
C PHE A 238 12.92 4.83 -11.95
N GLY A 239 13.33 4.00 -12.92
CA GLY A 239 14.63 4.09 -13.58
C GLY A 239 15.84 3.67 -12.74
N THR A 240 17.01 3.68 -13.39
CA THR A 240 18.28 3.20 -12.82
C THR A 240 18.69 3.94 -11.54
N SER A 241 18.34 5.23 -11.39
CA SER A 241 18.64 5.98 -10.17
C SER A 241 17.93 5.40 -8.95
N PHE A 242 16.64 5.06 -9.06
CA PHE A 242 15.93 4.34 -8.02
C PHE A 242 16.46 2.91 -7.84
N LEU A 243 16.65 2.15 -8.92
CA LEU A 243 17.07 0.75 -8.83
C LEU A 243 18.45 0.57 -8.16
N SER A 244 19.34 1.56 -8.27
CA SER A 244 20.62 1.61 -7.52
C SER A 244 20.47 1.77 -5.99
N LYS A 245 19.28 2.18 -5.55
CA LYS A 245 18.84 2.37 -4.15
C LYS A 245 17.71 1.41 -3.75
N PHE A 246 17.50 0.35 -4.52
CA PHE A 246 16.58 -0.74 -4.22
C PHE A 246 17.36 -2.04 -4.04
N GLU A 247 16.95 -2.86 -3.08
CA GLU A 247 17.61 -4.11 -2.73
C GLU A 247 16.59 -5.12 -2.17
N CYS A 248 16.87 -6.41 -2.35
CA CYS A 248 16.16 -7.49 -1.67
C CYS A 248 17.15 -8.25 -0.79
N SER A 249 16.80 -8.39 0.48
CA SER A 249 17.48 -9.24 1.44
C SER A 249 16.71 -10.55 1.54
N GLN A 250 17.36 -11.65 1.17
CA GLN A 250 16.82 -12.99 1.28
C GLN A 250 17.49 -13.73 2.44
N MET A 251 16.70 -14.46 3.23
CA MET A 251 17.20 -15.37 4.26
C MET A 251 16.18 -16.47 4.59
N PRO A 252 16.62 -17.65 5.06
CA PRO A 252 15.72 -18.68 5.57
C PRO A 252 15.18 -18.27 6.95
N HIS A 253 13.88 -18.00 7.07
CA HIS A 253 13.25 -17.64 8.35
C HIS A 253 11.73 -17.92 8.34
N PRO A 254 11.16 -18.63 9.34
CA PRO A 254 9.75 -19.04 9.33
C PRO A 254 8.73 -17.89 9.20
N LEU A 255 8.98 -16.72 9.82
CA LEU A 255 8.07 -15.57 9.63
C LEU A 255 8.07 -15.08 8.17
N LEU A 256 9.21 -15.17 7.49
CA LEU A 256 9.36 -14.76 6.08
C LEU A 256 8.78 -15.79 5.10
N GLU A 257 8.46 -17.01 5.58
CA GLU A 257 7.69 -17.97 4.82
C GLU A 257 6.25 -17.49 4.58
N HIS A 258 5.71 -16.67 5.49
CA HIS A 258 4.34 -16.18 5.47
C HIS A 258 4.15 -14.70 5.13
N ILE A 259 5.13 -13.83 5.39
CA ILE A 259 5.06 -12.38 5.08
C ILE A 259 6.39 -11.85 4.53
N THR A 260 6.33 -10.73 3.81
CA THR A 260 7.50 -9.98 3.31
C THR A 260 7.51 -8.60 3.95
N PHE A 261 8.66 -8.14 4.46
CA PHE A 261 8.81 -6.77 4.96
C PHE A 261 9.39 -5.84 3.90
N VAL A 262 9.04 -4.55 3.94
CA VAL A 262 9.71 -3.50 3.17
C VAL A 262 10.22 -2.45 4.16
N ASP A 263 11.53 -2.41 4.40
CA ASP A 263 12.16 -1.29 5.11
C ASP A 263 12.33 -0.12 4.13
N THR A 264 11.90 1.07 4.52
CA THR A 264 12.01 2.28 3.71
C THR A 264 13.14 3.18 4.21
N PRO A 265 13.82 3.95 3.33
CA PRO A 265 14.74 4.98 3.76
C PRO A 265 14.05 5.95 4.72
N GLY A 266 14.73 6.37 5.78
CA GLY A 266 14.16 7.34 6.73
C GLY A 266 13.71 8.62 6.01
N VAL A 267 12.47 9.06 6.25
CA VAL A 267 12.00 10.34 5.71
C VAL A 267 12.82 11.48 6.34
N LEU A 268 13.33 12.36 5.49
CA LEU A 268 14.31 13.38 5.84
C LEU A 268 13.64 14.72 6.12
N SER A 269 14.04 15.38 7.19
CA SER A 269 13.41 16.61 7.69
C SER A 269 14.04 17.86 7.07
N GLY A 270 13.68 18.18 5.81
CA GLY A 270 13.94 19.51 5.22
C GLY A 270 14.35 19.54 3.75
N GLU A 271 14.06 20.67 3.09
CA GLU A 271 14.20 20.90 1.64
C GLU A 271 15.59 20.53 1.08
N LYS A 272 16.67 20.85 1.81
CA LYS A 272 18.06 20.62 1.36
C LYS A 272 18.47 19.13 1.30
N GLN A 273 17.70 18.23 1.91
CA GLN A 273 17.91 16.78 1.79
C GLN A 273 16.93 16.12 0.81
N ARG A 274 15.82 16.79 0.47
CA ARG A 274 14.94 16.39 -0.64
C ARG A 274 15.71 16.38 -1.97
N THR A 275 16.48 17.43 -2.23
CA THR A 275 17.29 17.59 -3.46
C THR A 275 18.46 16.61 -3.59
N GLN A 276 18.77 15.83 -2.55
CA GLN A 276 19.78 14.76 -2.61
C GLN A 276 19.23 13.43 -3.17
N ARG A 277 17.90 13.29 -3.30
CA ARG A 277 17.26 12.08 -3.84
C ARG A 277 17.13 12.19 -5.36
N SER A 278 17.84 11.32 -6.08
CA SER A 278 17.83 11.21 -7.55
C SER A 278 16.63 10.42 -8.10
N TYR A 279 15.59 10.22 -7.30
CA TYR A 279 14.37 9.48 -7.65
C TYR A 279 13.16 10.00 -6.86
N GLU A 280 11.97 9.71 -7.37
CA GLU A 280 10.70 10.22 -6.83
C GLU A 280 10.20 9.34 -5.66
N PHE A 281 10.65 9.67 -4.45
CA PHE A 281 10.37 8.89 -3.23
C PHE A 281 8.87 8.73 -2.92
N THR A 282 8.05 9.73 -3.25
CA THR A 282 6.59 9.68 -3.07
C THR A 282 5.94 8.63 -3.97
N GLY A 283 6.20 8.63 -5.28
CA GLY A 283 5.72 7.64 -6.22
C GLY A 283 6.17 6.22 -5.88
N VAL A 284 7.43 6.03 -5.48
CA VAL A 284 7.93 4.72 -4.98
C VAL A 284 7.15 4.27 -3.74
N THR A 285 6.95 5.16 -2.77
CA THR A 285 6.21 4.83 -1.53
C THR A 285 4.74 4.50 -1.84
N SER A 286 4.12 5.22 -2.76
CA SER A 286 2.74 4.97 -3.21
C SER A 286 2.61 3.64 -3.96
N TRP A 287 3.59 3.30 -4.82
CA TRP A 287 3.67 2.00 -5.50
C TRP A 287 3.73 0.84 -4.49
N PHE A 288 4.53 0.96 -3.42
CA PHE A 288 4.55 -0.03 -2.35
C PHE A 288 3.25 -0.04 -1.55
N ALA A 289 2.67 1.12 -1.23
CA ALA A 289 1.40 1.22 -0.48
C ALA A 289 0.22 0.53 -1.20
N ALA A 290 0.19 0.61 -2.54
CA ALA A 290 -0.78 -0.10 -3.37
C ALA A 290 -0.66 -1.63 -3.20
N LYS A 291 0.58 -2.16 -3.25
CA LYS A 291 0.85 -3.61 -3.17
C LYS A 291 0.90 -4.19 -1.74
N CYS A 292 1.10 -3.37 -0.71
CA CYS A 292 1.19 -3.85 0.67
C CYS A 292 -0.18 -4.17 1.28
N ASP A 293 -0.17 -5.04 2.29
CA ASP A 293 -1.32 -5.42 3.12
C ASP A 293 -1.33 -4.65 4.46
N LEU A 294 -0.18 -4.19 4.93
CA LEU A 294 -0.07 -3.33 6.11
C LEU A 294 1.00 -2.24 5.91
N ILE A 295 0.74 -1.05 6.44
CA ILE A 295 1.66 0.08 6.42
C ILE A 295 1.86 0.54 7.88
N LEU A 296 3.04 0.27 8.43
CA LEU A 296 3.44 0.67 9.78
C LEU A 296 4.07 2.07 9.73
N LEU A 297 3.39 3.08 10.29
CA LEU A 297 3.92 4.43 10.48
C LEU A 297 4.64 4.54 11.82
N LEU A 298 5.97 4.45 11.82
CA LEU A 298 6.81 4.50 13.02
C LEU A 298 7.18 5.94 13.39
N PHE A 299 6.79 6.32 14.62
CA PHE A 299 7.12 7.58 15.28
C PHE A 299 8.06 7.36 16.47
N ASP A 300 8.80 8.41 16.83
CA ASP A 300 9.69 8.47 17.99
C ASP A 300 9.20 9.60 18.92
N PRO A 301 8.92 9.33 20.21
CA PRO A 301 8.40 10.32 21.15
C PRO A 301 9.34 11.49 21.42
N HIS A 302 10.65 11.32 21.19
CA HIS A 302 11.62 12.42 21.28
C HIS A 302 11.66 13.29 20.02
N LYS A 303 11.08 12.83 18.91
CA LYS A 303 11.16 13.47 17.57
C LYS A 303 9.83 13.36 16.83
N LEU A 304 8.76 13.82 17.48
CA LEU A 304 7.39 13.73 16.97
C LEU A 304 7.06 14.77 15.88
N ASP A 305 8.00 15.64 15.50
CA ASP A 305 7.78 16.69 14.50
C ASP A 305 7.47 16.08 13.12
N ILE A 306 6.18 16.06 12.73
CA ILE A 306 5.79 15.60 11.39
C ILE A 306 6.22 16.68 10.37
N SER A 307 7.42 16.50 9.81
CA SER A 307 7.97 17.39 8.77
C SER A 307 7.09 17.41 7.51
N ASP A 308 7.13 18.50 6.74
CA ASP A 308 6.26 18.67 5.57
C ASP A 308 6.50 17.65 4.45
N GLU A 309 7.74 17.14 4.33
CA GLU A 309 8.03 15.99 3.47
C GLU A 309 7.36 14.72 4.01
N PHE A 310 7.35 14.47 5.32
CA PHE A 310 6.63 13.32 5.88
C PHE A 310 5.11 13.48 5.74
N LYS A 311 4.54 14.70 5.88
CA LYS A 311 3.13 14.97 5.53
C LYS A 311 2.85 14.63 4.07
N ARG A 312 3.72 15.03 3.13
CA ARG A 312 3.59 14.73 1.69
C ARG A 312 3.63 13.22 1.42
N VAL A 313 4.54 12.50 2.07
CA VAL A 313 4.66 11.05 1.92
C VAL A 313 3.46 10.31 2.52
N ILE A 314 2.96 10.71 3.69
CA ILE A 314 1.70 10.17 4.24
C ILE A 314 0.52 10.48 3.28
N GLY A 315 0.50 11.68 2.69
CA GLY A 315 -0.48 12.05 1.66
C GLY A 315 -0.47 11.15 0.41
N SER A 316 0.68 10.56 0.05
CA SER A 316 0.78 9.56 -1.04
C SER A 316 0.29 8.15 -0.67
N LEU A 317 -0.19 7.94 0.55
CA LEU A 317 -0.86 6.71 1.02
C LEU A 317 -2.40 6.80 0.96
N ARG A 318 -2.95 7.98 0.63
CA ARG A 318 -4.40 8.25 0.66
C ARG A 318 -5.16 7.27 -0.24
N GLY A 319 -6.18 6.62 0.31
CA GLY A 319 -6.90 5.51 -0.34
C GLY A 319 -6.42 4.12 0.11
N HIS A 320 -5.41 4.05 0.98
CA HIS A 320 -4.92 2.84 1.65
C HIS A 320 -4.95 2.98 3.19
N ASP A 321 -5.76 3.91 3.68
CA ASP A 321 -5.86 4.30 5.09
C ASP A 321 -6.30 3.14 6.00
N ASP A 322 -7.09 2.18 5.47
CA ASP A 322 -7.49 0.95 6.16
C ASP A 322 -6.29 0.03 6.50
N LYS A 323 -5.23 0.11 5.69
CA LYS A 323 -3.97 -0.63 5.85
C LYS A 323 -3.01 0.05 6.82
N ILE A 324 -3.24 1.31 7.17
CA ILE A 324 -2.34 2.11 8.01
C ILE A 324 -2.48 1.69 9.48
N ARG A 325 -1.33 1.51 10.13
CA ARG A 325 -1.19 1.26 11.56
C ARG A 325 -0.05 2.11 12.09
N VAL A 326 -0.25 2.74 13.25
CA VAL A 326 0.71 3.70 13.80
C VAL A 326 1.50 3.01 14.92
N VAL A 327 2.80 3.24 15.00
CA VAL A 327 3.65 2.67 16.06
C VAL A 327 4.41 3.80 16.74
N LEU A 328 4.12 4.05 18.01
CA LEU A 328 4.89 4.96 18.85
C LEU A 328 6.00 4.14 19.53
N ASN A 329 7.12 4.02 18.83
CA ASN A 329 8.29 3.24 19.23
C ASN A 329 9.14 4.01 20.27
N LYS A 330 10.01 3.34 21.02
CA LYS A 330 10.87 3.93 22.07
C LYS A 330 10.09 4.62 23.21
N ALA A 331 8.87 4.19 23.49
CA ALA A 331 8.05 4.75 24.58
C ALA A 331 8.68 4.56 25.98
N ASP A 332 9.67 3.66 26.12
CA ASP A 332 10.47 3.46 27.33
C ASP A 332 11.43 4.60 27.70
N GLN A 333 11.62 5.57 26.80
CA GLN A 333 12.61 6.63 26.94
C GLN A 333 12.05 7.92 27.56
N ILE A 334 10.73 8.00 27.76
CA ILE A 334 10.04 9.17 28.31
C ILE A 334 9.11 8.76 29.47
N ASP A 335 8.73 9.72 30.31
CA ASP A 335 7.80 9.47 31.41
C ASP A 335 6.34 9.38 30.95
N THR A 336 5.48 8.81 31.79
CA THR A 336 4.05 8.61 31.50
C THR A 336 3.29 9.91 31.21
N GLN A 337 3.65 11.05 31.83
CA GLN A 337 3.01 12.34 31.55
C GLN A 337 3.43 12.91 30.19
N GLN A 338 4.73 12.85 29.87
CA GLN A 338 5.20 13.19 28.52
C GLN A 338 4.57 12.27 27.48
N LEU A 339 4.41 10.97 27.77
CA LEU A 339 3.85 9.99 26.84
C LEU A 339 2.40 10.34 26.46
N MET A 340 1.57 10.72 27.43
CA MET A 340 0.19 11.15 27.16
C MET A 340 0.13 12.45 26.35
N ARG A 341 1.05 13.40 26.58
CA ARG A 341 1.14 14.65 25.80
C ARG A 341 1.58 14.39 24.35
N VAL A 342 2.61 13.56 24.18
CA VAL A 342 3.17 13.14 22.89
C VAL A 342 2.13 12.35 22.09
N TYR A 343 1.40 11.43 22.72
CA TYR A 343 0.29 10.70 22.10
C TYR A 343 -0.83 11.64 21.63
N GLY A 344 -1.25 12.59 22.46
CA GLY A 344 -2.26 13.58 22.08
C GLY A 344 -1.82 14.45 20.89
N ALA A 345 -0.56 14.91 20.89
CA ALA A 345 0.02 15.67 19.79
C ALA A 345 0.13 14.84 18.49
N LEU A 346 0.42 13.54 18.60
CA LEU A 346 0.48 12.62 17.46
C LEU A 346 -0.89 12.45 16.81
N MET A 347 -1.92 12.16 17.61
CA MET A 347 -3.29 11.97 17.09
C MET A 347 -3.87 13.25 16.48
N TRP A 348 -3.63 14.41 17.11
CA TRP A 348 -3.99 15.72 16.56
C TRP A 348 -3.31 16.01 15.22
N SER A 349 -2.06 15.60 15.06
CA SER A 349 -1.29 15.82 13.84
C SER A 349 -1.67 14.83 12.73
N LEU A 350 -1.87 13.55 13.06
CA LEU A 350 -2.30 12.53 12.11
C LEU A 350 -3.71 12.79 11.58
N GLY A 351 -4.66 13.18 12.43
CA GLY A 351 -6.03 13.52 11.99
C GLY A 351 -6.07 14.61 10.92
N LYS A 352 -5.15 15.59 10.99
CA LYS A 352 -4.99 16.65 9.98
C LYS A 352 -4.32 16.21 8.68
N VAL A 353 -3.51 15.14 8.71
CA VAL A 353 -2.71 14.69 7.56
C VAL A 353 -3.39 13.55 6.80
N LEU A 354 -4.00 12.60 7.51
CA LEU A 354 -4.78 11.52 6.90
C LEU A 354 -6.16 12.00 6.40
N ASN A 355 -6.76 12.98 7.08
CA ASN A 355 -8.05 13.58 6.71
C ASN A 355 -9.18 12.53 6.54
N THR A 356 -9.16 11.50 7.37
CA THR A 356 -10.20 10.46 7.51
C THR A 356 -10.96 10.69 8.82
N PRO A 357 -12.29 10.40 8.88
CA PRO A 357 -13.03 10.40 10.15
C PRO A 357 -12.66 9.22 11.07
N GLU A 358 -11.96 8.21 10.56
CA GLU A 358 -11.60 7.00 11.33
C GLU A 358 -10.28 7.16 12.10
N VAL A 359 -10.27 6.73 13.36
CA VAL A 359 -9.12 6.87 14.25
C VAL A 359 -8.18 5.66 14.09
N SER A 360 -7.00 5.86 13.51
CA SER A 360 -6.00 4.81 13.34
C SER A 360 -5.54 4.20 14.68
N ARG A 361 -5.44 2.87 14.76
CA ARG A 361 -4.82 2.17 15.91
C ARG A 361 -3.34 2.55 15.99
N VAL A 362 -2.95 3.06 17.16
CA VAL A 362 -1.55 3.31 17.56
C VAL A 362 -1.13 2.21 18.52
N TYR A 363 0.00 1.55 18.28
CA TYR A 363 0.63 0.62 19.22
C TYR A 363 1.76 1.35 19.95
N ILE A 364 1.75 1.34 21.28
CA ILE A 364 2.71 2.09 22.12
C ILE A 364 3.70 1.12 22.77
N GLY A 365 5.00 1.27 22.52
CA GLY A 365 6.00 0.37 23.11
C GLY A 365 7.45 0.67 22.73
N SER A 366 8.32 -0.31 22.95
CA SER A 366 9.74 -0.21 22.58
C SER A 366 10.21 -1.49 21.88
N PHE A 367 10.22 -1.45 20.55
CA PHE A 367 10.39 -2.62 19.69
C PHE A 367 11.86 -2.84 19.38
N ASN A 368 12.62 -3.27 20.40
CA ASN A 368 14.04 -3.59 20.30
C ASN A 368 14.46 -4.61 21.37
N ASP A 369 15.65 -5.18 21.23
CA ASP A 369 16.10 -6.33 22.03
C ASP A 369 16.68 -5.97 23.42
N LYS A 370 16.49 -4.73 23.89
CA LYS A 370 16.93 -4.27 25.21
C LYS A 370 15.80 -4.43 26.23
N PRO A 371 16.10 -4.74 27.51
CA PRO A 371 15.09 -4.75 28.56
C PRO A 371 14.46 -3.36 28.74
N VAL A 372 13.14 -3.33 28.91
CA VAL A 372 12.39 -2.10 29.22
C VAL A 372 12.90 -1.53 30.55
N LYS A 373 13.13 -0.21 30.60
CA LYS A 373 13.58 0.48 31.81
C LYS A 373 12.45 0.62 32.82
N GLU A 374 12.24 -0.41 33.64
CA GLU A 374 11.19 -0.45 34.68
C GLU A 374 11.21 0.79 35.59
N SER A 375 12.39 1.33 35.88
CA SER A 375 12.59 2.54 36.71
C SER A 375 12.13 3.86 36.08
N ALA A 376 12.01 3.93 34.75
CA ALA A 376 11.53 5.12 34.03
C ALA A 376 10.03 5.05 33.68
N VAL A 377 9.53 3.82 33.52
CA VAL A 377 8.21 3.51 32.95
C VAL A 377 7.18 3.12 34.03
N GLY A 378 7.66 2.57 35.15
CA GLY A 378 6.81 2.00 36.20
C GLY A 378 6.09 0.72 35.78
N PRO A 379 5.44 0.02 36.73
CA PRO A 379 4.80 -1.27 36.47
C PRO A 379 3.65 -1.18 35.46
N ILE A 380 2.88 -0.08 35.48
CA ILE A 380 1.74 0.14 34.58
C ILE A 380 2.19 0.26 33.12
N GLY A 381 3.27 1.01 32.86
CA GLY A 381 3.76 1.20 31.50
C GLY A 381 4.42 -0.05 30.92
N LYS A 382 5.04 -0.91 31.76
CA LYS A 382 5.52 -2.22 31.32
C LYS A 382 4.36 -3.12 30.87
N GLU A 383 3.33 -3.28 31.71
CA GLU A 383 2.15 -4.09 31.36
C GLU A 383 1.41 -3.52 30.13
N LEU A 384 1.44 -2.20 29.92
CA LEU A 384 0.95 -1.57 28.69
C LEU A 384 1.79 -1.97 27.48
N PHE A 385 3.11 -1.77 27.50
CA PHE A 385 3.96 -2.03 26.34
C PHE A 385 3.98 -3.51 25.93
N GLU A 386 3.92 -4.42 26.91
CA GLU A 386 3.83 -5.87 26.66
C GLU A 386 2.52 -6.23 25.94
N LYS A 387 1.37 -5.69 26.39
CA LYS A 387 0.07 -5.89 25.72
C LYS A 387 0.00 -5.26 24.34
N GLU A 388 0.50 -4.04 24.20
CA GLU A 388 0.52 -3.31 22.91
C GLU A 388 1.42 -4.03 21.89
N GLN A 389 2.48 -4.70 22.35
CA GLN A 389 3.31 -5.57 21.54
C GLN A 389 2.61 -6.89 21.18
N ASP A 390 1.91 -7.54 22.12
CA ASP A 390 1.13 -8.75 21.83
C ASP A 390 -0.02 -8.48 20.85
N ASP A 391 -0.73 -7.35 20.99
CA ASP A 391 -1.75 -6.88 20.04
C ASP A 391 -1.16 -6.71 18.64
N LEU A 392 0.00 -6.05 18.53
CA LEU A 392 0.68 -5.84 17.24
C LEU A 392 1.15 -7.17 16.62
N LEU A 393 1.68 -8.08 17.44
CA LEU A 393 2.07 -9.43 16.99
C LEU A 393 0.85 -10.26 16.57
N SER A 394 -0.31 -10.07 17.20
CA SER A 394 -1.57 -10.70 16.83
C SER A 394 -2.07 -10.21 15.47
N ASP A 395 -2.11 -8.88 15.26
CA ASP A 395 -2.51 -8.30 13.97
C ASP A 395 -1.54 -8.70 12.83
N LEU A 396 -0.23 -8.75 13.09
CA LEU A 396 0.77 -9.25 12.13
C LEU A 396 0.55 -10.74 11.76
N LYS A 397 0.27 -11.61 12.75
CA LYS A 397 -0.03 -13.04 12.53
C LYS A 397 -1.32 -13.27 11.73
N ASP A 398 -2.25 -12.32 11.77
CA ASP A 398 -3.49 -12.38 11.02
C ASP A 398 -3.38 -11.87 9.58
N ILE A 399 -2.30 -11.17 9.19
CA ILE A 399 -2.16 -10.63 7.83
C ILE A 399 -2.33 -11.71 6.76
N PRO A 400 -1.68 -12.89 6.82
CA PRO A 400 -1.83 -13.91 5.76
C PRO A 400 -3.28 -14.42 5.60
N LYS A 401 -4.07 -14.42 6.67
CA LYS A 401 -5.49 -14.76 6.63
C LYS A 401 -6.29 -13.64 5.94
N LYS A 402 -6.13 -12.41 6.43
CA LYS A 402 -6.80 -11.19 5.94
C LYS A 402 -6.38 -10.82 4.50
N ALA A 403 -5.23 -11.29 4.02
CA ALA A 403 -4.68 -11.00 2.69
C ALA A 403 -5.51 -11.61 1.54
N CYS A 404 -6.16 -12.76 1.75
CA CYS A 404 -7.04 -13.34 0.73
C CYS A 404 -8.25 -12.41 0.47
N ASP A 405 -8.98 -12.05 1.53
CA ASP A 405 -10.11 -11.12 1.50
C ASP A 405 -9.72 -9.76 0.88
N ARG A 406 -8.53 -9.26 1.23
CA ARG A 406 -7.99 -8.02 0.67
C ARG A 406 -7.71 -8.13 -0.83
N ARG A 407 -7.12 -9.23 -1.31
CA ARG A 407 -6.88 -9.46 -2.75
C ARG A 407 -8.18 -9.54 -3.54
N ILE A 408 -9.20 -10.20 -2.99
CA ILE A 408 -10.56 -10.22 -3.58
C ILE A 408 -11.10 -8.78 -3.68
N ASN A 409 -11.02 -8.00 -2.59
CA ASN A 409 -11.52 -6.62 -2.57
C ASN A 409 -10.76 -5.69 -3.52
N GLU A 410 -9.43 -5.73 -3.57
CA GLU A 410 -8.64 -4.94 -4.52
C GLU A 410 -8.88 -5.36 -5.97
N PHE A 411 -9.04 -6.67 -6.24
CA PHE A 411 -9.41 -7.17 -7.57
C PHE A 411 -10.78 -6.64 -8.01
N VAL A 412 -11.77 -6.64 -7.11
CA VAL A 412 -13.11 -6.08 -7.35
C VAL A 412 -13.06 -4.56 -7.56
N LYS A 413 -12.30 -3.80 -6.75
CA LYS A 413 -12.07 -2.35 -6.96
C LYS A 413 -11.47 -2.09 -8.35
N ARG A 414 -10.40 -2.81 -8.71
CA ARG A 414 -9.72 -2.70 -10.01
C ARG A 414 -10.65 -3.02 -11.18
N ALA A 415 -11.46 -4.08 -11.07
CA ALA A 415 -12.46 -4.45 -12.07
C ALA A 415 -13.49 -3.34 -12.31
N ARG A 416 -14.01 -2.69 -11.25
CA ARG A 416 -14.92 -1.54 -11.39
C ARG A 416 -14.22 -0.34 -12.03
N ALA A 417 -13.01 0.00 -11.58
CA ALA A 417 -12.22 1.10 -12.15
C ALA A 417 -11.93 0.89 -13.65
N ALA A 418 -11.55 -0.31 -14.06
CA ALA A 418 -11.33 -0.65 -15.47
C ALA A 418 -12.63 -0.58 -16.31
N LYS A 419 -13.78 -0.97 -15.74
CA LYS A 419 -15.09 -0.84 -16.41
C LYS A 419 -15.47 0.63 -16.63
N ILE A 420 -15.29 1.47 -15.61
CA ILE A 420 -15.55 2.92 -15.68
C ILE A 420 -14.59 3.59 -16.68
N HIS A 421 -13.30 3.24 -16.65
CA HIS A 421 -12.30 3.69 -17.63
C HIS A 421 -12.69 3.34 -19.06
N ALA A 422 -13.14 2.11 -19.33
CA ALA A 422 -13.61 1.69 -20.65
C ALA A 422 -14.82 2.50 -21.14
N TYR A 423 -15.76 2.85 -20.25
CA TYR A 423 -16.87 3.74 -20.58
C TYR A 423 -16.41 5.18 -20.86
N ILE A 424 -15.50 5.74 -20.06
CA ILE A 424 -14.94 7.10 -20.28
C ILE A 424 -14.26 7.18 -21.65
N ILE A 425 -13.34 6.26 -21.93
CA ILE A 425 -12.60 6.21 -23.21
C ILE A 425 -13.57 6.03 -24.39
N GLY A 426 -14.55 5.13 -24.26
CA GLY A 426 -15.55 4.89 -25.30
C GLY A 426 -16.53 6.05 -25.54
N HIS A 427 -16.91 6.79 -24.49
CA HIS A 427 -17.70 8.02 -24.60
C HIS A 427 -16.92 9.12 -25.31
N LEU A 428 -15.69 9.42 -24.85
CA LEU A 428 -14.80 10.39 -25.50
C LEU A 428 -14.60 10.06 -26.99
N LYS A 429 -14.39 8.78 -27.32
CA LYS A 429 -14.32 8.27 -28.70
C LYS A 429 -15.62 8.49 -29.49
N ASN A 430 -16.78 8.35 -28.88
CA ASN A 430 -18.08 8.60 -29.53
C ASN A 430 -18.37 10.09 -29.75
N GLN A 431 -17.81 11.00 -28.94
CA GLN A 431 -17.94 12.45 -29.13
C GLN A 431 -17.01 13.03 -30.22
N MET A 432 -16.05 12.25 -30.75
CA MET A 432 -15.10 12.72 -31.76
C MET A 432 -15.68 12.76 -33.18
N PRO A 433 -15.49 13.86 -33.94
CA PRO A 433 -16.00 13.98 -35.31
C PRO A 433 -15.20 13.10 -36.29
N THR A 434 -15.90 12.44 -37.22
CA THR A 434 -15.31 11.49 -38.17
C THR A 434 -14.33 12.12 -39.15
N MET A 435 -14.66 13.32 -39.67
CA MET A 435 -13.92 13.99 -40.75
C MET A 435 -13.09 15.19 -40.26
N MET A 436 -13.71 16.36 -40.12
CA MET A 436 -13.01 17.62 -39.82
C MET A 436 -13.16 18.07 -38.36
N GLY A 437 -12.31 19.00 -37.93
CA GLY A 437 -12.40 19.63 -36.60
C GLY A 437 -11.86 18.80 -35.43
N LYS A 438 -11.33 17.59 -35.67
CA LYS A 438 -10.85 16.64 -34.64
C LYS A 438 -10.02 17.27 -33.52
N ALA A 439 -8.98 18.05 -33.84
CA ALA A 439 -8.14 18.68 -32.82
C ALA A 439 -8.92 19.65 -31.91
N LYS A 440 -9.81 20.48 -32.47
CA LYS A 440 -10.66 21.41 -31.72
C LYS A 440 -11.73 20.68 -30.88
N ALA A 441 -12.26 19.56 -31.39
CA ALA A 441 -13.18 18.71 -30.65
C ALA A 441 -12.48 18.00 -29.49
N GLN A 442 -11.29 17.42 -29.72
CA GLN A 442 -10.46 16.81 -28.68
C GLN A 442 -10.10 17.82 -27.59
N GLN A 443 -9.64 19.03 -27.94
CA GLN A 443 -9.34 20.05 -26.94
C GLN A 443 -10.58 20.38 -26.11
N LYS A 444 -11.74 20.63 -26.74
CA LYS A 444 -12.99 20.89 -26.02
C LYS A 444 -13.41 19.75 -25.07
N LEU A 445 -13.17 18.48 -25.45
CA LEU A 445 -13.46 17.31 -24.62
C LEU A 445 -12.48 17.18 -23.45
N ILE A 446 -11.20 17.52 -23.67
CA ILE A 446 -10.18 17.60 -22.61
C ILE A 446 -10.50 18.75 -21.66
N ASP A 447 -10.85 19.93 -22.15
CA ASP A 447 -11.22 21.11 -21.34
C ASP A 447 -12.42 20.78 -20.44
N ASN A 448 -13.48 20.21 -21.01
CA ASN A 448 -14.75 19.88 -20.35
C ASN A 448 -14.76 18.49 -19.65
N LEU A 449 -13.61 17.88 -19.35
CA LEU A 449 -13.54 16.47 -18.95
C LEU A 449 -14.40 16.12 -17.72
N GLU A 450 -14.51 17.01 -16.74
CA GLU A 450 -15.44 16.89 -15.58
C GLU A 450 -16.90 16.72 -16.04
N GLY A 451 -17.33 17.55 -16.98
CA GLY A 451 -18.67 17.52 -17.56
C GLY A 451 -18.91 16.31 -18.47
N GLU A 452 -17.86 15.71 -19.04
CA GLU A 452 -17.95 14.43 -19.74
C GLU A 452 -18.08 13.26 -18.76
N PHE A 453 -17.31 13.24 -17.67
CA PHE A 453 -17.45 12.23 -16.60
C PHE A 453 -18.85 12.26 -16.01
N ALA A 454 -19.41 13.45 -15.74
CA ALA A 454 -20.78 13.64 -15.26
C ALA A 454 -21.87 13.24 -16.28
N LYS A 455 -21.56 12.99 -17.56
CA LYS A 455 -22.47 12.32 -18.51
C LYS A 455 -22.37 10.81 -18.36
N VAL A 456 -21.15 10.26 -18.45
CA VAL A 456 -20.86 8.82 -18.32
C VAL A 456 -21.44 8.26 -17.02
N GLN A 457 -21.31 9.00 -15.92
CA GLN A 457 -21.87 8.64 -14.62
C GLN A 457 -23.40 8.47 -14.66
N ARG A 458 -24.12 9.39 -15.31
CA ARG A 458 -25.59 9.36 -15.40
C ARG A 458 -26.09 8.34 -16.41
N GLU A 459 -25.41 8.19 -17.55
CA GLU A 459 -25.79 7.24 -18.60
C GLU A 459 -25.69 5.79 -18.13
N HIS A 460 -24.64 5.46 -17.37
CA HIS A 460 -24.37 4.10 -16.89
C HIS A 460 -24.65 3.89 -15.39
N HIS A 461 -25.28 4.87 -14.73
CA HIS A 461 -25.72 4.79 -13.33
C HIS A 461 -24.59 4.45 -12.34
N LEU A 462 -23.41 5.05 -12.55
CA LEU A 462 -22.17 4.69 -11.85
C LEU A 462 -21.98 5.51 -10.55
N PRO A 463 -21.35 4.96 -9.50
CA PRO A 463 -20.99 5.71 -8.30
C PRO A 463 -19.92 6.77 -8.59
N ALA A 464 -20.14 8.02 -8.15
CA ALA A 464 -19.15 9.10 -8.33
C ALA A 464 -17.78 8.78 -7.69
N GLY A 465 -17.78 8.07 -6.56
CA GLY A 465 -16.56 7.74 -5.81
C GLY A 465 -15.64 6.70 -6.50
N ASP A 466 -16.12 5.98 -7.52
CA ASP A 466 -15.31 5.03 -8.28
C ASP A 466 -14.68 5.67 -9.55
N PHE A 467 -14.89 6.98 -9.81
CA PHE A 467 -14.27 7.69 -10.94
C PHE A 467 -12.81 8.14 -10.63
N PRO A 468 -11.91 8.16 -11.64
CA PRO A 468 -10.54 8.64 -11.47
C PRO A 468 -10.51 10.16 -11.25
N TYR A 469 -9.43 10.66 -10.63
CA TYR A 469 -9.24 12.11 -10.46
C TYR A 469 -8.99 12.80 -11.81
N VAL A 470 -9.79 13.83 -12.10
CA VAL A 470 -9.94 14.38 -13.45
C VAL A 470 -8.64 14.96 -13.99
N GLU A 471 -7.86 15.69 -13.19
CA GLU A 471 -6.62 16.32 -13.68
C GLU A 471 -5.52 15.30 -14.02
N HIS A 472 -5.38 14.23 -13.24
CA HIS A 472 -4.46 13.14 -13.58
C HIS A 472 -4.89 12.42 -14.86
N PHE A 473 -6.21 12.23 -15.05
CA PHE A 473 -6.74 11.70 -16.30
C PHE A 473 -6.51 12.66 -17.47
N ARG A 474 -6.65 13.98 -17.26
CA ARG A 474 -6.44 15.05 -18.25
C ARG A 474 -4.99 15.06 -18.74
N GLU A 475 -4.03 14.93 -17.83
CA GLU A 475 -2.59 14.83 -18.13
C GLU A 475 -2.28 13.60 -18.98
N ALA A 476 -2.70 12.40 -18.55
CA ALA A 476 -2.52 11.17 -19.32
C ALA A 476 -3.23 11.22 -20.69
N LEU A 477 -4.44 11.78 -20.75
CA LEU A 477 -5.23 11.94 -21.99
C LEU A 477 -4.55 12.88 -23.00
N GLY A 478 -3.77 13.87 -22.54
CA GLY A 478 -3.02 14.78 -23.38
C GLY A 478 -1.98 14.09 -24.27
N GLY A 479 -1.46 12.93 -23.86
CA GLY A 479 -0.56 12.10 -24.66
C GLY A 479 -1.23 11.31 -25.79
N TYR A 480 -2.56 11.34 -25.89
CA TYR A 480 -3.34 10.52 -26.82
C TYR A 480 -4.15 11.31 -27.83
N SER A 481 -4.45 10.66 -28.97
CA SER A 481 -5.42 11.18 -29.94
C SER A 481 -6.72 10.41 -29.78
N ILE A 482 -7.78 11.10 -29.35
CA ILE A 482 -9.05 10.46 -28.93
C ILE A 482 -9.72 9.72 -30.09
N ASP A 483 -9.48 10.13 -31.34
CA ASP A 483 -10.01 9.43 -32.51
C ASP A 483 -9.33 8.07 -32.78
N ARG A 484 -8.22 7.73 -32.11
CA ARG A 484 -7.56 6.42 -32.17
C ARG A 484 -8.03 5.42 -31.11
N PHE A 485 -8.89 5.82 -30.19
CA PHE A 485 -9.44 4.90 -29.19
C PHE A 485 -10.50 3.96 -29.78
N GLU A 486 -10.67 2.82 -29.11
CA GLU A 486 -11.73 1.86 -29.39
C GLU A 486 -13.08 2.36 -28.87
N LYS A 487 -14.18 2.03 -29.56
CA LYS A 487 -15.54 2.20 -28.99
C LYS A 487 -15.78 1.16 -27.88
N VAL A 488 -16.77 1.41 -27.00
CA VAL A 488 -17.20 0.41 -26.01
C VAL A 488 -17.61 -0.89 -26.70
N LYS A 489 -17.11 -2.03 -26.22
CA LYS A 489 -17.42 -3.38 -26.72
C LYS A 489 -18.30 -4.09 -25.70
N PRO A 490 -19.63 -4.17 -25.89
CA PRO A 490 -20.56 -4.66 -24.87
C PRO A 490 -20.23 -6.07 -24.35
N LYS A 491 -19.72 -6.97 -25.20
CA LYS A 491 -19.30 -8.33 -24.80
C LYS A 491 -18.17 -8.35 -23.76
N MET A 492 -17.30 -7.34 -23.75
CA MET A 492 -16.18 -7.25 -22.80
C MET A 492 -16.61 -6.65 -21.47
N ILE A 493 -17.52 -5.66 -21.52
CA ILE A 493 -18.20 -5.11 -20.34
C ILE A 493 -19.01 -6.22 -19.66
N GLN A 494 -19.85 -6.94 -20.41
CA GLN A 494 -20.64 -8.06 -19.91
C GLN A 494 -19.76 -9.15 -19.28
N ALA A 495 -18.61 -9.49 -19.89
CA ALA A 495 -17.70 -10.48 -19.30
C ALA A 495 -17.21 -10.07 -17.89
N VAL A 496 -16.90 -8.79 -17.69
CA VAL A 496 -16.49 -8.24 -16.37
C VAL A 496 -17.69 -8.13 -15.40
N ASP A 497 -18.89 -7.84 -15.89
CA ASP A 497 -20.09 -7.85 -15.07
C ASP A 497 -20.52 -9.27 -14.65
N ASP A 498 -20.38 -10.28 -15.52
CA ASP A 498 -20.54 -11.69 -15.19
C ASP A 498 -19.50 -12.14 -14.15
N MET A 499 -18.27 -11.63 -14.25
CA MET A 499 -17.18 -11.92 -13.31
C MET A 499 -17.49 -11.38 -11.90
N LEU A 500 -17.99 -10.15 -11.82
CA LEU A 500 -18.35 -9.49 -10.58
C LEU A 500 -19.65 -10.06 -9.96
N GLY A 501 -20.64 -10.39 -10.80
CA GLY A 501 -21.96 -10.85 -10.36
C GLY A 501 -22.07 -12.35 -10.09
N TYR A 502 -21.27 -13.19 -10.76
CA TYR A 502 -21.37 -14.65 -10.67
C TYR A 502 -20.04 -15.34 -10.37
N ASP A 503 -18.98 -15.14 -11.18
CA ASP A 503 -17.75 -15.95 -11.04
C ASP A 503 -17.07 -15.73 -9.67
N ILE A 504 -16.96 -14.48 -9.20
CA ILE A 504 -16.34 -14.17 -7.91
C ILE A 504 -17.22 -14.70 -6.76
N PRO A 505 -18.54 -14.44 -6.70
CA PRO A 505 -19.43 -15.09 -5.72
C PRO A 505 -19.47 -16.62 -5.77
N GLU A 506 -19.11 -17.27 -6.89
CA GLU A 506 -18.96 -18.73 -6.99
C GLU A 506 -17.60 -19.20 -6.45
N LEU A 507 -16.53 -18.45 -6.69
CA LEU A 507 -15.17 -18.71 -6.21
C LEU A 507 -15.00 -18.57 -4.67
N LEU A 508 -16.01 -18.02 -3.98
CA LEU A 508 -16.02 -17.80 -2.52
C LEU A 508 -16.95 -18.77 -1.76
N LYS A 509 -17.31 -19.91 -2.38
CA LYS A 509 -18.15 -20.97 -1.80
C LYS A 509 -17.33 -22.21 -1.48
#